data_AF-A0A374TH80-F1
#
_entry.id   AF-A0A374TH80-F1
#
_cell.length_a   1.000
_cell.length_b   1.000
_cell.length_c   1.000
_cell.angle_alpha   90.00
_cell.angle_beta   90.00
_cell.angle_gamma   90.00
#
_symmetry.space_group_name_H-M   'P 1'
#
loop_
_entity.id
_entity.type
_entity.pdbx_description
1 polymer ?
#
loop_
_entity_poly.entity_id
_entity_poly.type
_entity_poly.pdbx_seq_one_letter_code
_entity_poly.pdbx_strand_id
1 'polypeptide(L)'
;MSTEHSKRAAKFTQNVEKTTWHDATFWSVRQKRDKMAQELPEWEDLREHASEIKMHTITHLADYLDMFSKNLESRGVKVHWAKDAQEFNEIVLGILKDHNVKKMVKSKSMLTEECEMNPYLEQHGIDVVETDLGERIIQLLGQKPSHIVMPAIHLKREEVGKMFEEKGISKEIGNYDPTYLTRCARHHLRDQFMEAGAGMTGCNFGVAATGDCVVCTNEGNADMTTSMPKLHIVAMGIEKLVPDYKSLAVFQRLLCRCGTGQPTTAFTSHFRQARPGAEMHVVLVDNGRSDILADKDHWQTLKCMRCGACMNTCPVYRRSGGYSYTYFIPGPIGVNLGMLKNPQKYSDNVSACTLCLSCDNVCPSKVGPGSQIYAWRQSLERLGKANPVKKAMSNGMKYLFDRPALYTTALKFAPLVNLIPECCTHFSNWNAWGIGHTMPEFAKKSFHQLWKEGKVK
;
A
#
# COMPACT_ATOMS: atom_id res chain seq x y z
N MET A 1 -10.51 0.49 24.95
CA MET A 1 -11.06 0.06 23.63
C MET A 1 -9.96 0.09 22.57
N SER A 2 -9.13 -0.94 22.53
CA SER A 2 -8.09 -1.11 21.51
C SER A 2 -8.70 -1.58 20.19
N THR A 3 -8.32 -0.96 19.08
CA THR A 3 -8.70 -1.45 17.75
C THR A 3 -7.83 -2.64 17.36
N GLU A 4 -8.30 -3.43 16.39
CA GLU A 4 -7.55 -4.60 15.92
C GLU A 4 -6.14 -4.23 15.46
N HIS A 5 -5.99 -3.09 14.76
CA HIS A 5 -4.67 -2.53 14.43
C HIS A 5 -3.76 -2.35 15.65
N SER A 6 -4.25 -1.73 16.73
CA SER A 6 -3.44 -1.50 17.93
C SER A 6 -3.02 -2.80 18.64
N LYS A 7 -3.87 -3.83 18.60
CA LYS A 7 -3.55 -5.16 19.15
C LYS A 7 -2.46 -5.85 18.35
N ARG A 8 -2.55 -5.80 17.02
CA ARG A 8 -1.53 -6.37 16.11
C ARG A 8 -0.19 -5.63 16.21
N ALA A 9 -0.24 -4.31 16.34
CA ALA A 9 0.94 -3.46 16.51
C ALA A 9 1.74 -3.81 17.77
N ALA A 10 1.07 -4.23 18.85
CA ALA A 10 1.73 -4.56 20.11
C ALA A 10 2.86 -5.59 19.94
N LYS A 11 2.68 -6.61 19.08
CA LYS A 11 3.71 -7.62 18.81
C LYS A 11 4.94 -7.02 18.14
N PHE A 12 4.76 -6.10 17.19
CA PHE A 12 5.87 -5.45 16.51
C PHE A 12 6.62 -4.49 17.44
N THR A 13 5.87 -3.71 18.24
CA THR A 13 6.44 -2.69 19.14
C THR A 13 7.13 -3.26 20.38
N GLN A 14 6.96 -4.56 20.69
CA GLN A 14 7.70 -5.22 21.77
C GLN A 14 9.21 -5.23 21.54
N ASN A 15 9.65 -5.29 20.27
CA ASN A 15 11.06 -5.20 19.92
C ASN A 15 11.40 -3.76 19.52
N VAL A 16 11.85 -2.97 20.50
CA VAL A 16 12.18 -1.54 20.33
C VAL A 16 13.33 -1.35 19.34
N GLU A 17 14.35 -2.20 19.36
CA GLU A 17 15.48 -2.11 18.43
C GLU A 17 15.03 -2.33 16.98
N LYS A 18 14.24 -3.38 16.72
CA LYS A 18 13.68 -3.67 15.39
C LYS A 18 12.73 -2.57 14.93
N THR A 19 11.89 -2.04 15.81
CA THR A 19 10.98 -0.93 15.49
C THR A 19 11.75 0.34 15.15
N THR A 20 12.80 0.66 15.90
CA THR A 20 13.66 1.84 15.66
C THR A 20 14.41 1.72 14.34
N TRP A 21 14.97 0.54 14.04
CA TRP A 21 15.61 0.26 12.74
C TRP A 21 14.62 0.37 11.56
N HIS A 22 13.42 -0.17 11.71
CA HIS A 22 12.38 -0.10 10.69
C HIS A 22 11.97 1.36 10.43
N ASP A 23 11.76 2.15 11.49
CA ASP A 23 11.44 3.58 11.39
C ASP A 23 12.56 4.37 10.69
N ALA A 24 13.83 4.12 11.05
CA ALA A 24 15.00 4.75 10.44
C ALA A 24 15.15 4.40 8.96
N THR A 25 14.88 3.14 8.57
CA THR A 25 14.90 2.69 7.17
C THR A 25 13.94 3.49 6.31
N PHE A 26 12.68 3.62 6.73
CA PHE A 26 11.69 4.42 5.98
C PHE A 26 11.95 5.92 6.04
N TRP A 27 12.51 6.42 7.13
CA TRP A 27 12.96 7.82 7.20
C TRP A 27 14.04 8.11 6.17
N SER A 28 15.01 7.22 5.99
CA SER A 28 16.04 7.34 4.95
C SER A 28 15.42 7.37 3.56
N VAL A 29 14.46 6.48 3.26
CA VAL A 29 13.74 6.48 1.98
C VAL A 29 12.99 7.79 1.75
N ARG A 30 12.34 8.32 2.79
CA ARG A 30 11.64 9.62 2.73
C ARG A 30 12.61 10.78 2.47
N GLN A 31 13.78 10.81 3.12
CA GLN A 31 14.79 11.83 2.89
C GLN A 31 15.33 11.80 1.46
N LYS A 32 15.57 10.61 0.90
CA LYS A 32 16.00 10.46 -0.50
C LYS A 32 14.95 11.00 -1.47
N ARG A 33 13.66 10.74 -1.22
CA ARG A 33 12.56 11.34 -1.99
C ARG A 33 12.59 12.86 -1.92
N ASP A 34 12.78 13.44 -0.73
CA ASP A 34 12.75 14.90 -0.56
C ASP A 34 13.92 15.57 -1.27
N LYS A 35 15.11 14.96 -1.23
CA LYS A 35 16.25 15.39 -2.03
C LYS A 35 15.93 15.36 -3.53
N MET A 36 15.32 14.26 -4.01
CA MET A 36 14.93 14.15 -5.43
C MET A 36 13.87 15.16 -5.87
N ALA A 37 12.98 15.54 -4.97
CA ALA A 37 12.01 16.59 -5.22
C ALA A 37 12.68 17.98 -5.29
N GLN A 38 13.62 18.27 -4.39
CA GLN A 38 14.35 19.54 -4.36
C GLN A 38 15.25 19.75 -5.59
N GLU A 39 15.78 18.68 -6.17
CA GLU A 39 16.62 18.73 -7.37
C GLU A 39 15.83 18.99 -8.67
N LEU A 40 14.49 19.00 -8.62
CA LEU A 40 13.62 19.25 -9.77
C LEU A 40 12.84 20.56 -9.58
N PRO A 41 13.22 21.66 -10.26
CA PRO A 41 12.50 22.93 -10.17
C PRO A 41 11.00 22.80 -10.48
N GLU A 42 10.64 21.93 -11.44
CA GLU A 42 9.26 21.69 -11.88
C GLU A 42 8.52 20.62 -11.05
N TRP A 43 9.00 20.28 -9.84
CA TRP A 43 8.46 19.16 -9.07
C TRP A 43 6.96 19.24 -8.81
N GLU A 44 6.45 20.40 -8.40
CA GLU A 44 5.00 20.57 -8.15
C GLU A 44 4.18 20.58 -9.43
N ASP A 45 4.71 21.13 -10.54
CA ASP A 45 4.06 21.09 -11.85
C ASP A 45 3.93 19.65 -12.36
N LEU A 46 4.97 18.81 -12.17
CA LEU A 46 4.90 17.38 -12.48
C LEU A 46 3.78 16.68 -11.69
N ARG A 47 3.61 17.03 -10.42
CA ARG A 47 2.57 16.45 -9.56
C ARG A 47 1.17 16.90 -9.95
N GLU A 48 1.01 18.17 -10.35
CA GLU A 48 -0.25 18.66 -10.88
C GLU A 48 -0.60 17.95 -12.18
N HIS A 49 0.31 17.93 -13.16
CA HIS A 49 0.11 17.22 -14.41
C HIS A 49 -0.21 15.73 -14.19
N ALA A 50 0.46 15.04 -13.27
CA ALA A 50 0.14 13.65 -12.96
C ALA A 50 -1.28 13.47 -12.40
N SER A 51 -1.73 14.41 -11.56
CA SER A 51 -3.09 14.43 -11.02
C SER A 51 -4.12 14.68 -12.13
N GLU A 52 -3.91 15.69 -12.96
CA GLU A 52 -4.79 16.07 -14.08
C GLU A 52 -4.88 14.96 -15.12
N ILE A 53 -3.76 14.36 -15.52
CA ILE A 53 -3.73 13.24 -16.45
C ILE A 53 -4.53 12.07 -15.88
N LYS A 54 -4.30 11.69 -14.62
CA LYS A 54 -5.07 10.60 -14.00
C LYS A 54 -6.55 10.94 -13.93
N MET A 55 -6.91 12.16 -13.54
CA MET A 55 -8.30 12.62 -13.48
C MET A 55 -8.98 12.53 -14.85
N HIS A 56 -8.35 13.06 -15.89
CA HIS A 56 -8.86 12.96 -17.27
C HIS A 56 -9.02 11.50 -17.69
N THR A 57 -7.98 10.68 -17.48
CA THR A 57 -7.99 9.27 -17.91
C THR A 57 -9.07 8.46 -17.22
N ILE A 58 -9.24 8.60 -15.90
CA ILE A 58 -10.23 7.80 -15.16
C ILE A 58 -11.66 8.29 -15.38
N THR A 59 -11.87 9.57 -15.72
CA THR A 59 -13.21 10.08 -16.08
C THR A 59 -13.62 9.73 -17.50
N HIS A 60 -12.67 9.35 -18.37
CA HIS A 60 -12.89 8.85 -19.74
C HIS A 60 -12.46 7.39 -19.87
N LEU A 61 -12.57 6.63 -18.77
CA LEU A 61 -11.94 5.32 -18.66
C LEU A 61 -12.42 4.33 -19.74
N ALA A 62 -13.71 4.35 -20.07
CA ALA A 62 -14.29 3.49 -21.09
C ALA A 62 -13.66 3.72 -22.48
N ASP A 63 -13.47 4.97 -22.88
CA ASP A 63 -12.87 5.33 -24.18
C ASP A 63 -11.41 4.88 -24.25
N TYR A 64 -10.66 5.09 -23.16
CA TYR A 64 -9.26 4.67 -23.08
C TYR A 64 -9.10 3.15 -23.04
N LEU A 65 -10.03 2.44 -22.42
CA LEU A 65 -10.10 0.98 -22.38
C LEU A 65 -10.39 0.38 -23.76
N ASP A 66 -11.36 0.96 -24.49
CA ASP A 66 -11.66 0.58 -25.88
C ASP A 66 -10.46 0.82 -26.80
N MET A 67 -9.83 2.00 -26.71
CA MET A 67 -8.63 2.30 -27.48
C MET A 67 -7.46 1.35 -27.15
N PHE A 68 -7.23 1.08 -25.87
CA PHE A 68 -6.16 0.20 -25.42
C PHE A 68 -6.35 -1.24 -25.92
N SER A 69 -7.54 -1.80 -25.75
CA SER A 69 -7.87 -3.16 -26.17
C SER A 69 -7.77 -3.34 -27.69
N LYS A 70 -8.33 -2.42 -28.49
CA LYS A 70 -8.21 -2.43 -29.95
C LYS A 70 -6.76 -2.41 -30.42
N ASN A 71 -5.91 -1.58 -29.79
CA ASN A 71 -4.49 -1.52 -30.13
C ASN A 71 -3.74 -2.83 -29.84
N LEU A 72 -4.04 -3.47 -28.71
CA LEU A 72 -3.49 -4.80 -28.37
C LEU A 72 -3.96 -5.89 -29.35
N GLU A 73 -5.27 -5.96 -29.60
CA GLU A 73 -5.89 -6.96 -30.47
C GLU A 73 -5.41 -6.84 -31.92
N SER A 74 -5.20 -5.61 -32.41
CA SER A 74 -4.63 -5.35 -33.75
C SER A 74 -3.23 -5.97 -33.95
N ARG A 75 -2.55 -6.34 -32.86
CA ARG A 75 -1.21 -6.96 -32.86
C ARG A 75 -1.25 -8.44 -32.46
N GLY A 76 -2.43 -9.04 -32.43
CA GLY A 76 -2.62 -10.45 -32.10
C GLY A 76 -2.54 -10.78 -30.61
N VAL A 77 -2.57 -9.77 -29.73
CA VAL A 77 -2.68 -10.02 -28.28
C VAL A 77 -4.12 -10.39 -27.94
N LYS A 78 -4.30 -11.44 -27.13
CA LYS A 78 -5.63 -11.86 -26.67
C LYS A 78 -6.02 -11.05 -25.42
N VAL A 79 -7.05 -10.21 -25.53
CA VAL A 79 -7.55 -9.40 -24.41
C VAL A 79 -8.72 -10.11 -23.73
N HIS A 80 -8.68 -10.18 -22.41
CA HIS A 80 -9.70 -10.79 -21.56
C HIS A 80 -10.20 -9.76 -20.56
N TRP A 81 -11.48 -9.84 -20.20
CA TRP A 81 -12.11 -8.96 -19.24
C TRP A 81 -12.58 -9.78 -18.04
N ALA A 82 -12.23 -9.35 -16.83
CA ALA A 82 -12.65 -9.97 -15.59
C ALA A 82 -13.37 -8.94 -14.71
N LYS A 83 -14.63 -9.23 -14.36
CA LYS A 83 -15.43 -8.37 -13.48
C LYS A 83 -14.88 -8.39 -12.05
N ASP A 84 -14.31 -9.50 -11.60
CA ASP A 84 -13.86 -9.71 -10.23
C ASP A 84 -12.68 -10.70 -10.12
N ALA A 85 -12.26 -10.95 -8.88
CA ALA A 85 -11.16 -11.85 -8.58
C ALA A 85 -11.42 -13.30 -9.00
N GLN A 86 -12.66 -13.78 -8.92
CA GLN A 86 -12.99 -15.16 -9.30
C GLN A 86 -12.84 -15.34 -10.80
N GLU A 87 -13.46 -14.45 -11.59
CA GLU A 87 -13.37 -14.51 -13.05
C GLU A 87 -11.93 -14.35 -13.55
N PHE A 88 -11.14 -13.46 -12.92
CA PHE A 88 -9.72 -13.31 -13.21
C PHE A 88 -8.97 -14.63 -13.02
N ASN A 89 -9.18 -15.29 -11.88
CA ASN A 89 -8.54 -16.55 -11.53
C ASN A 89 -8.95 -17.70 -12.47
N GLU A 90 -10.24 -17.77 -12.84
CA GLU A 90 -10.78 -18.75 -13.80
C GLU A 90 -10.18 -18.56 -15.21
N ILE A 91 -10.09 -17.32 -15.70
CA ILE A 91 -9.47 -16.99 -16.99
C ILE A 91 -8.01 -17.41 -17.01
N VAL A 92 -7.23 -17.03 -16.00
CA VAL A 92 -5.80 -17.38 -15.92
C VAL A 92 -5.63 -18.90 -15.88
N LEU A 93 -6.42 -19.60 -15.06
CA LEU A 93 -6.35 -21.06 -14.98
C LEU A 93 -6.72 -21.73 -16.32
N GLY A 94 -7.73 -21.22 -17.02
CA GLY A 94 -8.13 -21.70 -18.35
C GLY A 94 -6.97 -21.58 -19.35
N ILE A 95 -6.36 -20.40 -19.44
CA ILE A 95 -5.20 -20.15 -20.30
C ILE A 95 -4.05 -21.13 -20.01
N LEU A 96 -3.74 -21.36 -18.73
CA LEU A 96 -2.69 -22.28 -18.31
C LEU A 96 -3.01 -23.74 -18.65
N LYS A 97 -4.26 -24.16 -18.48
CA LYS A 97 -4.73 -25.52 -18.81
C LYS A 97 -4.67 -25.79 -20.31
N ASP A 98 -5.12 -24.84 -21.13
CA ASP A 98 -5.11 -24.96 -22.60
C ASP A 98 -3.69 -25.16 -23.13
N HIS A 99 -2.70 -24.62 -22.42
CA HIS A 99 -1.27 -24.75 -22.75
C HIS A 99 -0.55 -25.87 -21.97
N ASN A 100 -1.26 -26.70 -21.22
CA ASN A 100 -0.71 -27.77 -20.38
C ASN A 100 0.40 -27.29 -19.41
N VAL A 101 0.30 -26.06 -18.93
CA VAL A 101 1.30 -25.47 -18.02
C VAL A 101 1.16 -26.09 -16.63
N LYS A 102 2.29 -26.49 -16.03
CA LYS A 102 2.38 -26.99 -14.64
C LYS A 102 3.17 -26.08 -13.71
N LYS A 103 4.04 -25.25 -14.28
CA LYS A 103 4.86 -24.28 -13.55
C LYS A 103 4.80 -22.93 -14.26
N MET A 104 4.60 -21.87 -13.49
CA MET A 104 4.64 -20.49 -13.96
C MET A 104 5.55 -19.63 -13.08
N VAL A 105 6.21 -18.66 -13.69
CA VAL A 105 6.98 -17.64 -12.99
C VAL A 105 6.27 -16.29 -13.05
N LYS A 106 6.25 -15.53 -11.96
CA LYS A 106 5.67 -14.17 -11.94
C LYS A 106 6.63 -13.11 -11.40
N SER A 107 6.68 -11.96 -12.08
CA SER A 107 7.60 -10.89 -11.72
C SER A 107 7.19 -10.22 -10.42
N LYS A 108 6.03 -9.56 -10.40
CA LYS A 108 5.36 -8.98 -9.23
C LYS A 108 4.02 -8.40 -9.67
N SER A 109 2.97 -8.58 -8.88
CA SER A 109 1.69 -7.91 -9.13
C SER A 109 0.85 -7.80 -7.85
N MET A 110 0.53 -6.57 -7.47
CA MET A 110 -0.41 -6.35 -6.35
C MET A 110 -1.81 -6.85 -6.67
N LEU A 111 -2.18 -6.89 -7.95
CA LEU A 111 -3.50 -7.36 -8.39
C LEU A 111 -3.63 -8.87 -8.18
N THR A 112 -2.57 -9.65 -8.37
CA THR A 112 -2.63 -11.10 -8.12
C THR A 112 -2.77 -11.39 -6.63
N GLU A 113 -2.19 -10.56 -5.76
CA GLU A 113 -2.40 -10.61 -4.31
C GLU A 113 -3.84 -10.19 -3.93
N GLU A 114 -4.38 -9.16 -4.58
CA GLU A 114 -5.76 -8.68 -4.42
C GLU A 114 -6.79 -9.77 -4.75
N CYS A 115 -6.48 -10.59 -5.76
CA CYS A 115 -7.32 -11.67 -6.25
C CYS A 115 -7.00 -13.04 -5.63
N GLU A 116 -6.03 -13.13 -4.71
CA GLU A 116 -5.57 -14.37 -4.08
C GLU A 116 -5.24 -15.47 -5.10
N MET A 117 -4.58 -15.07 -6.20
CA MET A 117 -4.35 -15.92 -7.37
C MET A 117 -3.39 -17.08 -7.08
N ASN A 118 -2.29 -16.86 -6.32
CA ASN A 118 -1.32 -17.92 -6.06
C ASN A 118 -1.99 -19.10 -5.32
N PRO A 119 -2.66 -18.90 -4.16
CA PRO A 119 -3.38 -20.00 -3.52
C PRO A 119 -4.39 -20.69 -4.43
N TYR A 120 -5.11 -19.92 -5.25
CA TYR A 120 -6.08 -20.47 -6.19
C TYR A 120 -5.42 -21.40 -7.22
N LEU A 121 -4.32 -20.97 -7.86
CA LEU A 121 -3.62 -21.76 -8.87
C LEU A 121 -2.89 -22.98 -8.27
N GLU A 122 -2.30 -22.82 -7.08
CA GLU A 122 -1.65 -23.91 -6.33
C GLU A 122 -2.63 -25.03 -6.00
N GLN A 123 -3.86 -24.69 -5.58
CA GLN A 123 -4.94 -25.67 -5.35
C GLN A 123 -5.34 -26.44 -6.62
N HIS A 124 -5.08 -25.88 -7.80
CA HIS A 124 -5.32 -26.50 -9.10
C HIS A 124 -4.07 -27.17 -9.69
N GLY A 125 -3.01 -27.34 -8.90
CA GLY A 125 -1.81 -28.07 -9.29
C GLY A 125 -0.85 -27.28 -10.21
N ILE A 126 -0.90 -25.96 -10.16
CA ILE A 126 0.07 -25.08 -10.81
C ILE A 126 1.10 -24.61 -9.77
N ASP A 127 2.37 -24.90 -10.01
CA ASP A 127 3.47 -24.35 -9.23
C ASP A 127 3.73 -22.89 -9.65
N VAL A 128 3.50 -21.95 -8.73
CA VAL A 128 3.67 -20.51 -8.98
C VAL A 128 4.94 -20.02 -8.28
N VAL A 129 5.86 -19.42 -9.01
CA VAL A 129 7.14 -18.94 -8.47
C VAL A 129 7.26 -17.43 -8.62
N GLU A 130 7.44 -16.71 -7.51
CA GLU A 130 7.81 -15.29 -7.54
C GLU A 130 9.25 -15.11 -8.02
N THR A 131 9.49 -14.07 -8.82
CA THR A 131 10.83 -13.76 -9.35
C THR A 131 11.39 -12.42 -8.91
N ASP A 132 10.56 -11.53 -8.33
CA ASP A 132 11.05 -10.38 -7.53
C ASP A 132 11.65 -10.91 -6.23
N LEU A 133 12.86 -10.46 -5.87
CA LEU A 133 13.55 -11.01 -4.70
C LEU A 133 12.75 -10.81 -3.41
N GLY A 134 12.13 -9.64 -3.25
CA GLY A 134 11.31 -9.33 -2.07
C GLY A 134 10.09 -10.23 -1.99
N GLU A 135 9.34 -10.38 -3.08
CA GLU A 135 8.19 -11.29 -3.15
C GLU A 135 8.62 -12.75 -2.93
N ARG A 136 9.76 -13.17 -3.51
CA ARG A 136 10.27 -14.54 -3.36
C ARG A 136 10.66 -14.86 -1.91
N ILE A 137 11.30 -13.93 -1.21
CA ILE A 137 11.61 -14.08 0.22
C ILE A 137 10.33 -14.30 1.02
N ILE A 138 9.30 -13.51 0.75
CA ILE A 138 8.00 -13.57 1.44
C ILE A 138 7.23 -14.84 1.10
N GLN A 139 7.28 -15.28 -0.16
CA GLN A 139 6.72 -16.56 -0.60
C GLN A 139 7.38 -17.73 0.13
N LEU A 140 8.72 -17.76 0.22
CA LEU A 140 9.45 -18.83 0.92
C LEU A 140 9.14 -18.89 2.43
N LEU A 141 8.73 -17.77 3.01
CA LEU A 141 8.29 -17.63 4.40
C LEU A 141 6.78 -17.86 4.60
N GLY A 142 5.99 -18.03 3.53
CA GLY A 142 4.54 -18.15 3.61
C GLY A 142 3.86 -16.90 4.21
N GLN A 143 4.42 -15.72 3.97
CA GLN A 143 3.91 -14.44 4.48
C GLN A 143 3.22 -13.64 3.38
N LYS A 144 2.48 -12.58 3.75
CA LYS A 144 2.00 -11.56 2.81
C LYS A 144 3.01 -10.40 2.71
N PRO A 145 3.02 -9.59 1.64
CA PRO A 145 3.91 -8.44 1.53
C PRO A 145 3.68 -7.42 2.65
N SER A 146 4.74 -6.90 3.27
CA SER A 146 4.61 -5.83 4.28
C SER A 146 4.60 -4.42 3.68
N HIS A 147 5.07 -4.26 2.44
CA HIS A 147 5.14 -2.99 1.71
C HIS A 147 4.92 -3.20 0.21
N ILE A 148 4.22 -2.26 -0.45
CA ILE A 148 3.87 -2.36 -1.88
C ILE A 148 5.12 -2.42 -2.79
N VAL A 149 6.15 -1.62 -2.47
CA VAL A 149 7.38 -1.53 -3.29
C VAL A 149 8.49 -2.45 -2.77
N MET A 150 8.51 -2.75 -1.46
CA MET A 150 9.64 -3.41 -0.78
C MET A 150 9.11 -4.54 0.12
N PRO A 151 8.59 -5.65 -0.44
CA PRO A 151 7.75 -6.62 0.28
C PRO A 151 8.36 -7.19 1.57
N ALA A 152 9.68 -7.40 1.56
CA ALA A 152 10.46 -8.01 2.63
C ALA A 152 11.17 -6.99 3.56
N ILE A 153 10.85 -5.70 3.49
CA ILE A 153 11.57 -4.62 4.20
C ILE A 153 11.53 -4.72 5.73
N HIS A 154 10.62 -5.52 6.30
CA HIS A 154 10.56 -5.81 7.74
C HIS A 154 11.57 -6.85 8.20
N LEU A 155 12.31 -7.48 7.28
CA LEU A 155 13.33 -8.49 7.56
C LEU A 155 14.73 -7.87 7.47
N LYS A 156 15.57 -8.16 8.46
CA LYS A 156 17.00 -7.85 8.39
C LYS A 156 17.71 -8.85 7.47
N ARG A 157 18.86 -8.46 6.90
CA ARG A 157 19.65 -9.32 6.00
C ARG A 157 20.07 -10.64 6.66
N GLU A 158 20.31 -10.63 7.97
CA GLU A 158 20.67 -11.82 8.75
C GLU A 158 19.49 -12.80 8.85
N GLU A 159 18.25 -12.30 8.92
CA GLU A 159 17.04 -13.14 8.90
C GLU A 159 16.86 -13.80 7.52
N VAL A 160 17.13 -13.05 6.44
CA VAL A 160 17.08 -13.57 5.06
C VAL A 160 18.17 -14.62 4.82
N GLY A 161 19.40 -14.35 5.29
CA GLY A 161 20.52 -15.26 5.13
C GLY A 161 20.29 -16.62 5.79
N LYS A 162 19.84 -16.64 7.05
CA LYS A 162 19.45 -17.88 7.74
C LYS A 162 18.37 -18.65 7.00
N MET A 163 17.34 -17.94 6.50
CA MET A 163 16.29 -18.59 5.71
C MET A 163 16.84 -19.20 4.41
N PHE A 164 17.77 -18.52 3.73
CA PHE A 164 18.41 -19.07 2.53
C PHE A 164 19.26 -20.31 2.84
N GLU A 165 19.93 -20.37 3.98
CA GLU A 165 20.66 -21.57 4.44
C GLU A 165 19.70 -22.73 4.69
N GLU A 166 18.62 -22.50 5.46
CA GLU A 166 17.59 -23.51 5.78
C GLU A 166 16.91 -24.07 4.52
N LYS A 167 16.72 -23.24 3.50
CA LYS A 167 16.13 -23.63 2.21
C LYS A 167 17.15 -24.21 1.21
N GLY A 168 18.43 -24.29 1.56
CA GLY A 168 19.50 -24.77 0.67
C GLY A 168 19.85 -23.84 -0.50
N ILE A 169 19.43 -22.57 -0.43
CA ILE A 169 19.71 -21.53 -1.45
C ILE A 169 21.11 -20.95 -1.23
N SER A 170 21.50 -20.72 0.03
CA SER A 170 22.87 -20.34 0.41
C SER A 170 23.69 -21.59 0.74
N LYS A 171 24.91 -21.68 0.20
CA LYS A 171 25.85 -22.77 0.49
C LYS A 171 26.89 -22.39 1.54
N GLU A 172 27.22 -21.11 1.66
CA GLU A 172 28.13 -20.58 2.68
C GLU A 172 27.36 -20.17 3.93
N ILE A 173 27.48 -20.99 4.98
CA ILE A 173 26.83 -20.75 6.28
C ILE A 173 27.48 -19.55 6.98
N GLY A 174 26.66 -18.62 7.46
CA GLY A 174 27.06 -17.39 8.13
C GLY A 174 27.37 -16.22 7.19
N ASN A 175 27.29 -16.40 5.86
CA ASN A 175 27.53 -15.33 4.90
C ASN A 175 26.25 -14.53 4.62
N TYR A 176 26.09 -13.39 5.31
CA TYR A 176 24.92 -12.50 5.21
C TYR A 176 25.21 -11.22 4.41
N ASP A 177 26.25 -11.23 3.57
CA ASP A 177 26.51 -10.12 2.65
C ASP A 177 25.36 -9.99 1.62
N PRO A 178 24.75 -8.80 1.45
CA PRO A 178 23.65 -8.62 0.50
C PRO A 178 24.00 -8.97 -0.95
N THR A 179 25.24 -8.74 -1.39
CA THR A 179 25.66 -9.06 -2.76
C THR A 179 25.72 -10.57 -2.96
N TYR A 180 26.29 -11.29 -2.00
CA TYR A 180 26.32 -12.75 -1.99
C TYR A 180 24.90 -13.33 -1.98
N LEU A 181 24.03 -12.93 -1.04
CA LEU A 181 22.66 -13.44 -0.95
C LEU A 181 21.86 -13.19 -2.24
N THR A 182 22.03 -12.01 -2.85
CA THR A 182 21.38 -11.69 -4.14
C THR A 182 21.87 -12.61 -5.26
N ARG A 183 23.17 -12.95 -5.28
CA ARG A 183 23.71 -13.93 -6.25
C ARG A 183 23.15 -15.33 -6.03
N CYS A 184 23.05 -15.78 -4.79
CA CYS A 184 22.42 -17.07 -4.47
C CYS A 184 20.97 -17.15 -4.98
N ALA A 185 20.17 -16.12 -4.70
CA ALA A 185 18.80 -16.04 -5.22
C ALA A 185 18.75 -16.06 -6.75
N ARG A 186 19.64 -15.31 -7.41
CA ARG A 186 19.75 -15.29 -8.88
C ARG A 186 20.08 -16.66 -9.46
N HIS A 187 21.00 -17.39 -8.85
CA HIS A 187 21.34 -18.75 -9.28
C HIS A 187 20.15 -19.70 -9.09
N HIS A 188 19.50 -19.67 -7.93
CA HIS A 188 18.33 -20.50 -7.63
C HIS A 188 17.15 -20.24 -8.57
N LEU A 189 16.87 -18.97 -8.89
CA LEU A 189 15.77 -18.60 -9.78
C LEU A 189 16.04 -18.98 -11.24
N ARG A 190 17.30 -19.18 -11.65
CA ARG A 190 17.64 -19.47 -13.05
C ARG A 190 16.92 -20.71 -13.56
N ASP A 191 16.94 -21.78 -12.78
CA ASP A 191 16.30 -23.05 -13.17
C ASP A 191 14.78 -22.90 -13.24
N GLN A 192 14.20 -22.11 -12.31
CA GLN A 192 12.77 -21.82 -12.30
C GLN A 192 12.30 -21.11 -13.57
N PHE A 193 13.10 -20.16 -14.09
CA PHE A 193 12.80 -19.50 -15.36
C PHE A 193 12.86 -20.45 -16.56
N MET A 194 13.81 -21.38 -16.57
CA MET A 194 14.00 -22.32 -17.68
C MET A 194 12.92 -23.40 -17.73
N GLU A 195 12.41 -23.82 -16.58
CA GLU A 195 11.39 -24.85 -16.45
C GLU A 195 9.95 -24.34 -16.59
N ALA A 196 9.73 -23.02 -16.46
CA ALA A 196 8.40 -22.45 -16.48
C ALA A 196 7.74 -22.51 -17.87
N GLY A 197 6.51 -23.02 -17.92
CA GLY A 197 5.69 -23.05 -19.13
C GLY A 197 5.01 -21.71 -19.44
N ALA A 198 4.86 -20.84 -18.43
CA ALA A 198 4.27 -19.51 -18.56
C ALA A 198 4.97 -18.47 -17.71
N GLY A 199 4.94 -17.23 -18.19
CA GLY A 199 5.40 -16.05 -17.47
C GLY A 199 4.23 -15.09 -17.22
N MET A 200 4.14 -14.54 -16.01
CA MET A 200 3.15 -13.52 -15.69
C MET A 200 3.80 -12.23 -15.21
N THR A 201 3.32 -11.10 -15.73
CA THR A 201 3.68 -9.77 -15.20
C THR A 201 2.45 -9.05 -14.69
N GLY A 202 2.65 -8.17 -13.70
CA GLY A 202 1.70 -7.08 -13.46
C GLY A 202 1.78 -6.02 -14.55
N CYS A 203 1.20 -4.86 -14.27
CA CYS A 203 1.32 -3.67 -15.10
C CYS A 203 1.37 -2.42 -14.21
N ASN A 204 2.39 -1.58 -14.40
CA ASN A 204 2.48 -0.28 -13.75
C ASN A 204 1.61 0.73 -14.48
N PHE A 205 1.70 0.76 -15.82
CA PHE A 205 0.94 1.66 -16.69
C PHE A 205 0.55 0.96 -18.00
N GLY A 206 -0.72 1.07 -18.39
CA GLY A 206 -1.17 0.71 -19.74
C GLY A 206 -1.22 1.96 -20.62
N VAL A 207 -0.49 2.00 -21.73
CA VAL A 207 -0.50 3.17 -22.65
C VAL A 207 -1.61 2.96 -23.67
N ALA A 208 -2.71 3.68 -23.51
CA ALA A 208 -3.92 3.48 -24.31
C ALA A 208 -3.69 3.66 -25.81
N ALA A 209 -2.97 4.72 -26.21
CA ALA A 209 -2.72 5.04 -27.62
C ALA A 209 -1.88 4.01 -28.38
N THR A 210 -1.12 3.14 -27.69
CA THR A 210 -0.20 2.19 -28.34
C THR A 210 -0.43 0.73 -27.95
N GLY A 211 -1.24 0.46 -26.91
CA GLY A 211 -1.44 -0.88 -26.37
C GLY A 211 -0.27 -1.38 -25.53
N ASP A 212 0.62 -0.52 -25.02
CA ASP A 212 1.77 -0.99 -24.24
C ASP A 212 1.38 -1.34 -22.81
N CYS A 213 1.75 -2.53 -22.35
CA CYS A 213 1.80 -2.88 -20.93
C CYS A 213 3.21 -2.55 -20.40
N VAL A 214 3.32 -1.52 -19.56
CA VAL A 214 4.60 -1.04 -19.04
C VAL A 214 4.85 -1.57 -17.64
N VAL A 215 6.03 -2.17 -17.45
CA VAL A 215 6.48 -2.75 -16.18
C VAL A 215 7.78 -2.09 -15.76
N CYS A 216 7.81 -1.58 -14.52
CA CYS A 216 8.95 -0.86 -13.96
C CYS A 216 9.60 -1.72 -12.87
N THR A 217 10.85 -2.12 -13.04
CA THR A 217 11.58 -2.97 -12.07
C THR A 217 13.01 -2.50 -11.82
N ASN A 218 13.62 -3.01 -10.75
CA ASN A 218 15.02 -2.75 -10.40
C ASN A 218 15.92 -3.99 -10.51
N GLU A 219 15.36 -5.16 -10.83
CA GLU A 219 16.06 -6.46 -10.72
C GLU A 219 16.06 -7.28 -12.04
N GLY A 220 15.48 -6.75 -13.14
CA GLY A 220 15.47 -7.38 -14.47
C GLY A 220 14.64 -8.68 -14.56
N ASN A 221 13.96 -9.04 -13.47
CA ASN A 221 13.18 -10.27 -13.33
C ASN A 221 11.97 -10.31 -14.28
N ALA A 222 11.33 -9.16 -14.54
CA ALA A 222 10.23 -9.09 -15.50
C ALA A 222 10.65 -9.50 -16.92
N ASP A 223 11.81 -9.03 -17.39
CA ASP A 223 12.32 -9.37 -18.73
C ASP A 223 12.62 -10.86 -18.85
N MET A 224 13.14 -11.48 -17.80
CA MET A 224 13.36 -12.93 -17.75
C MET A 224 12.03 -13.70 -17.75
N THR A 225 11.04 -13.22 -16.97
CA THR A 225 9.69 -13.79 -16.91
C THR A 225 9.00 -13.76 -18.27
N THR A 226 9.25 -12.76 -19.12
CA THR A 226 8.64 -12.67 -20.46
C THR A 226 9.50 -13.26 -21.58
N SER A 227 10.82 -13.34 -21.39
CA SER A 227 11.76 -13.81 -22.42
C SER A 227 12.08 -15.30 -22.34
N MET A 228 11.85 -15.97 -21.21
CA MET A 228 12.07 -17.42 -21.13
C MET A 228 10.83 -18.21 -21.59
N PRO A 229 9.65 -18.10 -20.95
CA PRO A 229 8.45 -18.81 -21.38
C PRO A 229 7.91 -18.27 -22.71
N LYS A 230 7.22 -19.12 -23.47
CA LYS A 230 6.55 -18.70 -24.71
C LYS A 230 5.16 -18.12 -24.48
N LEU A 231 4.57 -18.37 -23.32
CA LEU A 231 3.27 -17.83 -22.93
C LEU A 231 3.47 -16.69 -21.94
N HIS A 232 3.01 -15.49 -22.28
CA HIS A 232 3.04 -14.31 -21.42
C HIS A 232 1.63 -13.86 -21.06
N ILE A 233 1.32 -13.79 -19.76
CA ILE A 233 0.04 -13.28 -19.26
C ILE A 233 0.30 -11.97 -18.50
N VAL A 234 -0.44 -10.92 -18.83
CA VAL A 234 -0.42 -9.65 -18.09
C VAL A 234 -1.69 -9.55 -17.25
N ALA A 235 -1.53 -9.29 -15.96
CA ALA A 235 -2.64 -8.94 -15.07
C ALA A 235 -2.66 -7.42 -14.85
N MET A 236 -3.72 -6.74 -15.30
CA MET A 236 -3.83 -5.28 -15.19
C MET A 236 -5.19 -4.84 -14.65
N GLY A 237 -5.18 -4.01 -13.61
CA GLY A 237 -6.38 -3.34 -13.16
C GLY A 237 -6.79 -2.27 -14.16
N ILE A 238 -8.08 -2.12 -14.45
CA ILE A 238 -8.55 -1.18 -15.47
C ILE A 238 -8.13 0.27 -15.21
N GLU A 239 -7.86 0.65 -13.96
CA GLU A 239 -7.46 2.00 -13.55
C GLU A 239 -6.03 2.37 -13.94
N LYS A 240 -5.22 1.41 -14.42
CA LYS A 240 -3.78 1.59 -14.70
C LYS A 240 -3.45 2.36 -15.96
N LEU A 241 -4.46 2.75 -16.74
CA LEU A 241 -4.25 3.43 -18.00
C LEU A 241 -3.64 4.83 -17.85
N VAL A 242 -2.87 5.20 -18.87
CA VAL A 242 -2.43 6.55 -19.22
C VAL A 242 -2.70 6.77 -20.73
N PRO A 243 -2.96 8.02 -21.17
CA PRO A 243 -3.36 8.26 -22.56
C PRO A 243 -2.30 7.87 -23.59
N ASP A 244 -1.07 8.34 -23.40
CA ASP A 244 0.02 8.26 -24.39
C ASP A 244 1.41 8.25 -23.71
N TYR A 245 2.48 8.22 -24.52
CA TYR A 245 3.84 8.24 -24.00
C TYR A 245 4.26 9.55 -23.34
N LYS A 246 3.71 10.69 -23.79
CA LYS A 246 3.98 11.99 -23.15
C LYS A 246 3.48 11.97 -21.70
N SER A 247 2.29 11.41 -21.51
CA SER A 247 1.68 11.17 -20.22
C SER A 247 2.51 10.18 -19.39
N LEU A 248 2.92 9.05 -19.99
CA LEU A 248 3.78 8.06 -19.31
C LEU A 248 5.08 8.68 -18.78
N ALA A 249 5.72 9.56 -19.54
CA ALA A 249 6.96 10.21 -19.14
C ALA A 249 6.81 10.99 -17.82
N VAL A 250 5.66 11.63 -17.57
CA VAL A 250 5.36 12.29 -16.30
C VAL A 250 5.39 11.28 -15.14
N PHE A 251 4.72 10.13 -15.30
CA PHE A 251 4.68 9.12 -14.26
C PHE A 251 6.02 8.40 -14.05
N GLN A 252 6.79 8.14 -15.11
CA GLN A 252 8.11 7.55 -15.00
C GLN A 252 9.06 8.44 -14.19
N ARG A 253 8.98 9.77 -14.40
CA ARG A 253 9.75 10.75 -13.62
C ARG A 253 9.37 10.74 -12.13
N LEU A 254 8.11 10.49 -11.79
CA LEU A 254 7.61 10.55 -10.42
C LEU A 254 7.72 9.23 -9.65
N LEU A 255 7.51 8.08 -10.29
CA LEU A 255 7.33 6.78 -9.63
C LEU A 255 8.46 6.44 -8.66
N CYS A 256 9.70 6.38 -9.17
CA CYS A 256 10.88 6.02 -8.37
C CYS A 256 11.33 7.13 -7.43
N ARG A 257 11.25 8.39 -7.87
CA ARG A 257 11.60 9.54 -7.01
C ARG A 257 10.73 9.54 -5.75
N CYS A 258 9.45 9.21 -5.89
CA CYS A 258 8.52 9.12 -4.78
C CYS A 258 8.66 7.85 -3.95
N GLY A 259 8.84 6.70 -4.61
CA GLY A 259 8.81 5.40 -3.94
C GLY A 259 10.11 5.01 -3.25
N THR A 260 11.23 5.14 -3.96
CA THR A 260 12.56 4.67 -3.51
C THR A 260 13.59 5.79 -3.39
N GLY A 261 13.26 7.01 -3.83
CA GLY A 261 14.19 8.12 -3.88
C GLY A 261 15.27 7.96 -4.94
N GLN A 262 14.97 7.24 -6.03
CA GLN A 262 15.84 7.05 -7.18
C GLN A 262 15.38 7.92 -8.35
N PRO A 263 16.30 8.42 -9.21
CA PRO A 263 15.94 9.25 -10.35
C PRO A 263 15.14 8.50 -11.43
N THR A 264 15.31 7.18 -11.54
CA THR A 264 14.54 6.30 -12.43
C THR A 264 14.66 4.85 -11.98
N THR A 265 13.76 3.97 -12.45
CA THR A 265 13.95 2.50 -12.34
C THR A 265 15.12 2.04 -13.20
N ALA A 266 15.79 0.96 -12.80
CA ALA A 266 16.82 0.34 -13.62
C ALA A 266 16.27 -0.23 -14.95
N PHE A 267 15.04 -0.76 -14.92
CA PHE A 267 14.35 -1.29 -16.10
C PHE A 267 12.95 -0.70 -16.24
N THR A 268 12.61 -0.26 -17.45
CA THR A 268 11.25 0.11 -17.85
C THR A 268 10.92 -0.64 -19.13
N SER A 269 10.23 -1.76 -18.97
CA SER A 269 9.98 -2.70 -20.07
C SER A 269 8.59 -2.46 -20.64
N HIS A 270 8.52 -2.41 -21.97
CA HIS A 270 7.30 -2.13 -22.72
C HIS A 270 6.88 -3.38 -23.48
N PHE A 271 5.77 -4.00 -23.07
CA PHE A 271 5.22 -5.18 -23.72
C PHE A 271 4.03 -4.79 -24.58
N ARG A 272 4.23 -4.76 -25.89
CA ARG A 272 3.19 -4.35 -26.86
C ARG A 272 2.58 -5.51 -27.63
N GLN A 273 3.33 -6.59 -27.80
CA GLN A 273 2.90 -7.81 -28.49
C GLN A 273 3.80 -8.98 -28.12
N ALA A 274 3.34 -10.19 -28.42
CA ALA A 274 4.17 -11.38 -28.31
C ALA A 274 5.39 -11.30 -29.23
N ARG A 275 6.52 -11.86 -28.78
CA ARG A 275 7.67 -12.13 -29.64
C ARG A 275 7.31 -13.21 -30.69
N PRO A 276 8.06 -13.31 -31.80
CA PRO A 276 7.81 -14.37 -32.79
C PRO A 276 7.78 -15.77 -32.16
N GLY A 277 6.74 -16.54 -32.45
CA GLY A 277 6.54 -17.90 -31.91
C GLY A 277 6.12 -17.98 -30.44
N ALA A 278 5.70 -16.85 -29.86
CA ALA A 278 5.13 -16.75 -28.52
C ALA A 278 3.67 -16.27 -28.56
N GLU A 279 3.00 -16.34 -27.42
CA GLU A 279 1.62 -15.91 -27.23
C GLU A 279 1.52 -14.94 -26.05
N MET A 280 0.70 -13.89 -26.18
CA MET A 280 0.50 -12.88 -25.16
C MET A 280 -0.98 -12.71 -24.86
N HIS A 281 -1.33 -12.72 -23.58
CA HIS A 281 -2.65 -12.44 -23.04
C HIS A 281 -2.61 -11.23 -22.13
N VAL A 282 -3.64 -10.39 -22.18
CA VAL A 282 -3.83 -9.30 -21.23
C VAL A 282 -5.19 -9.49 -20.58
N VAL A 283 -5.21 -9.67 -19.25
CA VAL A 283 -6.44 -9.78 -18.46
C VAL A 283 -6.67 -8.45 -17.74
N LEU A 284 -7.71 -7.75 -18.18
CA LEU A 284 -8.19 -6.48 -17.65
C LEU A 284 -9.18 -6.76 -16.51
N VAL A 285 -8.85 -6.30 -15.31
CA VAL A 285 -9.60 -6.65 -14.09
C VAL A 285 -10.26 -5.41 -13.49
N ASP A 286 -11.57 -5.45 -13.36
CA ASP A 286 -12.36 -4.43 -12.68
C ASP A 286 -12.28 -4.61 -11.16
N ASN A 287 -12.80 -5.70 -10.62
CA ASN A 287 -12.81 -6.02 -9.19
C ASN A 287 -13.23 -4.84 -8.28
N GLY A 288 -14.24 -4.09 -8.74
CA GLY A 288 -14.85 -2.96 -8.03
C GLY A 288 -14.29 -1.58 -8.39
N ARG A 289 -13.40 -1.45 -9.38
CA ARG A 289 -12.85 -0.15 -9.83
C ARG A 289 -13.92 0.73 -10.48
N SER A 290 -14.86 0.15 -11.22
CA SER A 290 -16.01 0.85 -11.78
C SER A 290 -16.91 1.44 -10.69
N ASP A 291 -17.15 0.70 -9.59
CA ASP A 291 -17.91 1.19 -8.45
C ASP A 291 -17.18 2.33 -7.72
N ILE A 292 -15.86 2.21 -7.56
CA ILE A 292 -15.02 3.28 -6.98
C ILE A 292 -15.12 4.56 -7.81
N LEU A 293 -15.16 4.45 -9.14
CA LEU A 293 -15.29 5.61 -10.02
C LEU A 293 -16.62 6.36 -9.80
N ALA A 294 -17.68 5.64 -9.46
CA ALA A 294 -18.98 6.22 -9.14
C ALA A 294 -19.04 6.84 -7.72
N ASP A 295 -18.10 6.52 -6.83
CA ASP A 295 -18.02 7.06 -5.47
C ASP A 295 -17.55 8.52 -5.49
N LYS A 296 -18.47 9.45 -5.25
CA LYS A 296 -18.23 10.90 -5.27
C LYS A 296 -17.18 11.36 -4.26
N ASP A 297 -17.07 10.66 -3.13
CA ASP A 297 -16.14 11.02 -2.06
C ASP A 297 -14.76 10.36 -2.28
N HIS A 298 -14.74 9.18 -2.91
CA HIS A 298 -13.56 8.30 -2.91
C HIS A 298 -12.96 7.93 -4.27
N TRP A 299 -13.53 8.37 -5.40
CA TRP A 299 -13.04 8.07 -6.76
C TRP A 299 -11.57 8.46 -7.00
N GLN A 300 -11.07 9.51 -6.32
CA GLN A 300 -9.69 9.96 -6.45
C GLN A 300 -8.66 8.88 -6.08
N THR A 301 -9.07 7.85 -5.33
CA THR A 301 -8.24 6.67 -5.02
C THR A 301 -7.74 5.97 -6.29
N LEU A 302 -8.48 6.03 -7.41
CA LEU A 302 -8.08 5.48 -8.71
C LEU A 302 -6.92 6.24 -9.39
N LYS A 303 -6.58 7.46 -8.93
CA LYS A 303 -5.38 8.18 -9.38
C LYS A 303 -4.08 7.56 -8.85
N CYS A 304 -4.15 6.59 -7.94
CA CYS A 304 -2.97 6.05 -7.28
C CYS A 304 -2.08 5.20 -8.23
N MET A 305 -0.84 5.63 -8.43
CA MET A 305 0.18 4.88 -9.18
C MET A 305 0.94 3.82 -8.36
N ARG A 306 0.47 3.52 -7.13
CA ARG A 306 1.06 2.52 -6.22
C ARG A 306 2.55 2.72 -5.88
N CYS A 307 3.02 3.97 -5.77
CA CYS A 307 4.44 4.27 -5.49
C CYS A 307 4.89 4.03 -4.03
N GLY A 308 3.98 3.85 -3.07
CA GLY A 308 4.34 3.64 -1.66
C GLY A 308 4.75 4.88 -0.85
N ALA A 309 4.88 6.07 -1.46
CA ALA A 309 5.31 7.29 -0.75
C ALA A 309 4.46 7.64 0.48
N CYS A 310 3.15 7.36 0.43
CA CYS A 310 2.25 7.55 1.56
C CYS A 310 2.59 6.66 2.77
N MET A 311 3.14 5.47 2.53
CA MET A 311 3.55 4.51 3.57
C MET A 311 4.89 4.96 4.17
N ASN A 312 5.85 5.31 3.31
CA ASN A 312 7.18 5.79 3.72
C ASN A 312 7.12 7.00 4.65
N THR A 313 6.16 7.90 4.44
CA THR A 313 6.00 9.10 5.28
C THR A 313 5.15 8.87 6.53
N CYS A 314 4.36 7.80 6.59
CA CYS A 314 3.36 7.61 7.62
C CYS A 314 4.03 7.21 8.95
N PRO A 315 3.92 8.03 10.02
CA PRO A 315 4.56 7.70 11.29
C PRO A 315 3.97 6.45 11.95
N VAL A 316 2.68 6.18 11.69
CA VAL A 316 1.98 5.00 12.22
C VAL A 316 2.54 3.74 11.57
N TYR A 317 2.52 3.67 10.24
CA TYR A 317 3.06 2.53 9.50
C TYR A 317 4.52 2.24 9.85
N ARG A 318 5.36 3.29 9.94
CA ARG A 318 6.78 3.15 10.31
C ARG A 318 7.01 2.58 11.70
N ARG A 319 6.11 2.82 12.65
CA ARG A 319 6.24 2.35 14.04
C ARG A 319 5.40 1.11 14.36
N SER A 320 4.37 0.81 13.59
CA SER A 320 3.51 -0.37 13.78
C SER A 320 3.86 -1.53 12.84
N GLY A 321 4.58 -1.26 11.75
CA GLY A 321 4.82 -2.24 10.68
C GLY A 321 3.57 -2.53 9.84
N GLY A 322 3.79 -3.19 8.69
CA GLY A 322 2.72 -3.49 7.72
C GLY A 322 1.68 -4.50 8.22
N TYR A 323 2.09 -5.50 9.01
CA TYR A 323 1.19 -6.54 9.51
C TYR A 323 0.21 -6.08 10.60
N SER A 324 0.33 -4.82 11.04
CA SER A 324 -0.67 -4.22 11.93
C SER A 324 -1.98 -3.91 11.23
N TYR A 325 -1.99 -3.78 9.90
CA TYR A 325 -3.20 -3.50 9.13
C TYR A 325 -3.95 -4.80 8.82
N THR A 326 -5.28 -4.73 8.76
CA THR A 326 -6.11 -5.92 8.47
C THR A 326 -6.33 -6.17 6.98
N TYR A 327 -6.11 -5.16 6.14
CA TYR A 327 -6.09 -5.29 4.68
C TYR A 327 -4.67 -5.64 4.19
N PHE A 328 -4.56 -6.40 3.10
CA PHE A 328 -3.27 -6.92 2.62
C PHE A 328 -2.32 -5.81 2.14
N ILE A 329 -2.88 -4.71 1.62
CA ILE A 329 -2.14 -3.48 1.38
C ILE A 329 -2.17 -2.67 2.68
N PRO A 330 -1.01 -2.38 3.30
CA PRO A 330 -0.99 -1.62 4.54
C PRO A 330 -0.83 -0.11 4.31
N GLY A 331 -0.89 0.66 5.39
CA GLY A 331 -0.65 2.10 5.38
C GLY A 331 -1.80 2.91 4.73
N PRO A 332 -1.61 4.22 4.49
CA PRO A 332 -2.71 5.13 4.18
C PRO A 332 -3.52 4.76 2.94
N ILE A 333 -2.87 4.35 1.85
CA ILE A 333 -3.60 3.90 0.65
C ILE A 333 -4.34 2.58 0.91
N GLY A 334 -3.74 1.68 1.68
CA GLY A 334 -4.32 0.41 2.09
C GLY A 334 -5.61 0.56 2.90
N VAL A 335 -5.65 1.52 3.82
CA VAL A 335 -6.88 1.86 4.57
C VAL A 335 -8.01 2.23 3.61
N ASN A 336 -7.75 3.10 2.63
CA ASN A 336 -8.76 3.51 1.66
C ASN A 336 -9.22 2.36 0.76
N LEU A 337 -8.28 1.55 0.23
CA LEU A 337 -8.62 0.39 -0.60
C LEU A 337 -9.42 -0.67 0.18
N GLY A 338 -9.08 -0.91 1.45
CA GLY A 338 -9.84 -1.79 2.32
C GLY A 338 -11.26 -1.27 2.56
N MET A 339 -11.41 0.03 2.85
CA MET A 339 -12.73 0.65 3.02
C MET A 339 -13.59 0.57 1.75
N LEU A 340 -13.00 0.81 0.58
CA LEU A 340 -13.68 0.67 -0.71
C LEU A 340 -14.07 -0.79 -1.00
N LYS A 341 -13.23 -1.76 -0.64
CA LYS A 341 -13.51 -3.18 -0.88
C LYS A 341 -14.60 -3.72 0.05
N ASN A 342 -14.50 -3.43 1.34
CA ASN A 342 -15.47 -3.86 2.34
C ASN A 342 -15.37 -3.00 3.61
N PRO A 343 -16.18 -1.91 3.73
CA PRO A 343 -16.10 -1.01 4.87
C PRO A 343 -16.54 -1.67 6.18
N GLN A 344 -17.39 -2.71 6.11
CA GLN A 344 -17.82 -3.46 7.27
C GLN A 344 -16.69 -4.29 7.88
N LYS A 345 -15.79 -4.81 7.05
CA LYS A 345 -14.65 -5.65 7.46
C LYS A 345 -13.43 -4.83 7.87
N TYR A 346 -13.13 -3.74 7.16
CA TYR A 346 -11.83 -3.04 7.25
C TYR A 346 -11.88 -1.68 7.96
N SER A 347 -13.03 -1.29 8.51
CA SER A 347 -13.22 -0.04 9.27
C SER A 347 -12.37 0.08 10.52
N ASP A 348 -11.80 -1.01 11.03
CA ASP A 348 -10.90 -0.99 12.17
C ASP A 348 -9.59 -0.23 11.89
N ASN A 349 -9.15 -0.20 10.62
CA ASN A 349 -7.91 0.46 10.23
C ASN A 349 -8.02 1.99 10.22
N VAL A 350 -9.22 2.57 10.05
CA VAL A 350 -9.35 4.03 9.91
C VAL A 350 -8.91 4.75 11.18
N SER A 351 -8.99 4.10 12.35
CA SER A 351 -8.54 4.67 13.62
C SER A 351 -7.02 4.73 13.76
N ALA A 352 -6.28 3.97 12.95
CA ALA A 352 -4.81 3.96 13.00
C ALA A 352 -4.22 5.31 12.55
N CYS A 353 -4.86 5.99 11.61
CA CYS A 353 -4.39 7.27 11.07
C CYS A 353 -4.38 8.39 12.13
N THR A 354 -3.27 9.12 12.27
CA THR A 354 -3.20 10.30 13.15
C THR A 354 -3.80 11.56 12.51
N LEU A 355 -4.24 11.49 11.25
CA LEU A 355 -4.69 12.63 10.45
C LEU A 355 -3.66 13.76 10.34
N CYS A 356 -2.35 13.44 10.38
CA CYS A 356 -1.29 14.43 10.18
C CYS A 356 -1.17 14.92 8.72
N LEU A 357 -1.91 14.32 7.79
CA LEU A 357 -1.96 14.65 6.34
C LEU A 357 -0.60 14.65 5.61
N SER A 358 0.45 14.12 6.23
CA SER A 358 1.78 14.00 5.60
C SER A 358 1.74 13.22 4.27
N CYS A 359 0.89 12.19 4.20
CA CYS A 359 0.69 11.40 2.99
C CYS A 359 0.03 12.17 1.83
N ASP A 360 -0.79 13.19 2.13
CA ASP A 360 -1.42 14.04 1.11
C ASP A 360 -0.36 14.96 0.50
N ASN A 361 0.47 15.54 1.36
CA ASN A 361 1.55 16.43 0.95
C ASN A 361 2.59 15.75 0.04
N VAL A 362 2.88 14.46 0.23
CA VAL A 362 3.89 13.75 -0.58
C VAL A 362 3.32 13.03 -1.81
N CYS A 363 1.99 12.91 -1.94
CA CYS A 363 1.38 12.12 -2.99
C CYS A 363 1.68 12.70 -4.38
N PRO A 364 2.29 11.93 -5.31
CA PRO A 364 2.64 12.45 -6.63
C PRO A 364 1.44 12.71 -7.53
N SER A 365 0.34 11.99 -7.34
CA SER A 365 -0.90 12.16 -8.14
C SER A 365 -2.05 12.76 -7.33
N LYS A 366 -1.73 13.43 -6.21
CA LYS A 366 -2.69 14.16 -5.35
C LYS A 366 -3.97 13.37 -5.03
N VAL A 367 -3.82 12.10 -4.63
CA VAL A 367 -4.93 11.21 -4.21
C VAL A 367 -5.54 11.68 -2.89
N GLY A 368 -4.72 12.30 -2.02
CA GLY A 368 -5.11 12.70 -0.67
C GLY A 368 -5.49 11.55 0.28
N PRO A 369 -4.66 10.49 0.47
CA PRO A 369 -5.05 9.33 1.29
C PRO A 369 -5.50 9.67 2.73
N GLY A 370 -4.92 10.70 3.36
CA GLY A 370 -5.27 11.16 4.70
C GLY A 370 -6.62 11.87 4.72
N SER A 371 -6.88 12.76 3.77
CA SER A 371 -8.18 13.41 3.58
C SER A 371 -9.29 12.40 3.26
N GLN A 372 -8.98 11.39 2.43
CA GLN A 372 -9.88 10.28 2.13
C GLN A 372 -10.22 9.46 3.39
N ILE A 373 -9.23 9.14 4.25
CA ILE A 373 -9.47 8.50 5.55
C ILE A 373 -10.32 9.37 6.48
N TYR A 374 -10.13 10.69 6.45
CA TYR A 374 -10.96 11.62 7.21
C TYR A 374 -12.42 11.53 6.79
N ALA A 375 -12.71 11.52 5.48
CA ALA A 375 -14.07 11.34 4.96
C ALA A 375 -14.67 10.00 5.42
N TRP A 376 -13.92 8.89 5.35
CA TRP A 376 -14.36 7.60 5.88
C TRP A 376 -14.73 7.64 7.35
N ARG A 377 -13.98 8.38 8.17
CA ARG A 377 -14.29 8.56 9.60
C ARG A 377 -15.63 9.27 9.83
N GLN A 378 -16.01 10.21 8.96
CA GLN A 378 -17.32 10.88 9.03
C GLN A 378 -18.47 9.92 8.67
N SER A 379 -18.20 8.95 7.78
CA SER A 379 -19.19 7.98 7.33
C SER A 379 -19.39 6.79 8.28
N LEU A 380 -18.55 6.62 9.31
CA LEU A 380 -18.63 5.48 10.25
C LEU A 380 -19.99 5.33 10.94
N GLU A 381 -20.69 6.43 11.20
CA GLU A 381 -22.03 6.37 11.79
C GLU A 381 -23.03 5.74 10.83
N ARG A 382 -23.04 6.19 9.57
CA ARG A 382 -23.91 5.63 8.52
C ARG A 382 -23.61 4.15 8.27
N LEU A 383 -22.35 3.76 8.47
CA LEU A 383 -21.90 2.38 8.35
C LEU A 383 -22.20 1.49 9.58
N GLY A 384 -22.76 2.05 10.67
CA GLY A 384 -23.00 1.31 11.91
C GLY A 384 -21.72 0.91 12.65
N LYS A 385 -20.59 1.57 12.36
CA LYS A 385 -19.26 1.29 12.93
C LYS A 385 -18.77 2.36 13.91
N ALA A 386 -19.52 3.45 14.06
CA ALA A 386 -19.22 4.47 15.05
C ALA A 386 -19.34 3.90 16.47
N ASN A 387 -18.40 4.27 17.35
CA ASN A 387 -18.45 3.84 18.73
C ASN A 387 -19.42 4.72 19.55
N PRO A 388 -20.50 4.15 20.12
CA PRO A 388 -21.54 4.93 20.79
C PRO A 388 -21.02 5.64 22.05
N VAL A 389 -20.11 5.00 22.80
CA VAL A 389 -19.50 5.60 24.00
C VAL A 389 -18.65 6.80 23.63
N LYS A 390 -17.78 6.68 22.61
CA LYS A 390 -16.99 7.81 22.11
C LYS A 390 -17.89 8.95 21.61
N LYS A 391 -18.99 8.64 20.91
CA LYS A 391 -19.95 9.64 20.45
C LYS A 391 -20.60 10.37 21.62
N ALA A 392 -21.06 9.65 22.64
CA ALA A 392 -21.63 10.25 23.85
C ALA A 392 -20.61 11.14 24.57
N MET A 393 -19.36 10.68 24.73
CA MET A 393 -18.28 11.48 25.32
C MET A 393 -18.00 12.75 24.51
N SER A 394 -17.90 12.65 23.18
CA SER A 394 -17.68 13.80 22.29
C SER A 394 -18.83 14.81 22.37
N ASN A 395 -20.08 14.34 22.42
CA ASN A 395 -21.25 15.21 22.59
C ASN A 395 -21.26 15.89 23.96
N GLY A 396 -20.86 15.18 25.02
CA GLY A 396 -20.69 15.74 26.36
C GLY A 396 -19.61 16.82 26.42
N MET A 397 -18.44 16.55 25.82
CA MET A 397 -17.35 17.55 25.71
C MET A 397 -17.79 18.78 24.92
N LYS A 398 -18.50 18.59 23.79
CA LYS A 398 -19.09 19.69 23.02
C LYS A 398 -20.04 20.52 23.88
N TYR A 399 -20.97 19.87 24.58
CA TYR A 399 -21.92 20.54 25.47
C TYR A 399 -21.24 21.38 26.56
N LEU A 400 -20.14 20.87 27.12
CA LEU A 400 -19.32 21.55 28.12
C LEU A 400 -18.56 22.74 27.53
N PHE A 401 -17.87 22.56 26.40
CA PHE A 401 -17.04 23.59 25.77
C PHE A 401 -17.85 24.71 25.12
N ASP A 402 -19.04 24.43 24.59
CA ASP A 402 -19.94 25.44 24.00
C ASP A 402 -20.56 26.36 25.08
N ARG A 403 -20.38 26.06 26.37
CA ARG A 403 -20.95 26.82 27.50
C ARG A 403 -19.86 27.37 28.43
N PRO A 404 -19.42 28.63 28.23
CA PRO A 404 -18.34 29.23 29.02
C PRO A 404 -18.54 29.14 30.54
N ALA A 405 -19.77 29.32 31.04
CA ALA A 405 -20.08 29.25 32.47
C ALA A 405 -19.89 27.84 33.06
N LEU A 406 -20.30 26.80 32.31
CA LEU A 406 -20.09 25.41 32.73
C LEU A 406 -18.61 25.05 32.69
N TYR A 407 -17.92 25.41 31.61
CA TYR A 407 -16.49 25.18 31.46
C TYR A 407 -15.67 25.85 32.58
N THR A 408 -15.95 27.11 32.89
CA THR A 408 -15.25 27.86 33.95
C THR A 408 -15.52 27.26 35.33
N THR A 409 -16.77 26.84 35.59
CA THR A 409 -17.13 26.13 36.83
C THR A 409 -16.39 24.80 36.94
N ALA A 410 -16.37 24.00 35.87
CA ALA A 410 -15.64 22.73 35.83
C ALA A 410 -14.14 22.93 36.11
N LEU A 411 -13.51 23.96 35.52
CA LEU A 411 -12.11 24.31 35.78
C LEU A 411 -11.86 24.73 37.24
N LYS A 412 -12.79 25.44 37.89
CA LYS A 412 -12.67 25.83 39.31
C LYS A 412 -12.60 24.61 40.23
N PHE A 413 -13.31 23.53 39.87
CA PHE A 413 -13.36 22.28 40.64
C PHE A 413 -12.39 21.22 40.15
N ALA A 414 -11.68 21.44 39.04
CA ALA A 414 -10.69 20.51 38.51
C ALA A 414 -9.63 20.03 39.53
N PRO A 415 -9.16 20.85 40.50
CA PRO A 415 -8.21 20.38 41.51
C PRO A 415 -8.73 19.25 42.42
N LEU A 416 -10.05 19.04 42.51
CA LEU A 416 -10.62 17.90 43.23
C LEU A 416 -10.26 16.57 42.57
N VAL A 417 -9.94 16.56 41.27
CA VAL A 417 -9.48 15.37 40.54
C VAL A 417 -8.16 14.85 41.09
N ASN A 418 -7.32 15.72 41.67
CA ASN A 418 -6.05 15.29 42.30
C ASN A 418 -6.26 14.38 43.52
N LEU A 419 -7.48 14.35 44.10
CA LEU A 419 -7.83 13.47 45.22
C LEU A 419 -8.24 12.06 44.74
N ILE A 420 -8.43 11.87 43.44
CA ILE A 420 -8.80 10.58 42.86
C ILE A 420 -7.54 9.71 42.75
N PRO A 421 -7.50 8.54 43.41
CA PRO A 421 -6.36 7.63 43.31
C PRO A 421 -6.08 7.22 41.85
N GLU A 422 -4.81 7.05 41.49
CA GLU A 422 -4.41 6.65 40.14
C GLU A 422 -5.07 5.32 39.71
N CYS A 423 -5.30 4.38 40.63
CA CYS A 423 -6.00 3.13 40.31
C CYS A 423 -7.43 3.35 39.77
N CYS A 424 -8.07 4.48 40.11
CA CYS A 424 -9.39 4.88 39.62
C CYS A 424 -9.36 5.64 38.28
N THR A 425 -8.17 5.97 37.75
CA THR A 425 -8.02 6.65 36.46
C THR A 425 -7.36 5.77 35.41
N HIS A 426 -6.59 4.75 35.83
CA HIS A 426 -5.92 3.76 34.99
C HIS A 426 -6.79 2.52 34.68
N PHE A 427 -8.07 2.69 34.31
CA PHE A 427 -8.90 1.57 33.84
C PHE A 427 -8.56 1.20 32.39
N SER A 428 -7.89 0.06 32.18
CA SER A 428 -7.36 -0.39 30.88
C SER A 428 -8.37 -0.41 29.72
N ASN A 429 -9.65 -0.65 30.02
CA ASN A 429 -10.70 -0.78 29.00
C ASN A 429 -11.38 0.54 28.63
N TRP A 430 -11.51 1.50 29.56
CA TRP A 430 -12.24 2.76 29.38
C TRP A 430 -11.33 3.97 29.18
N ASN A 431 -10.13 3.98 29.77
CA ASN A 431 -9.15 5.05 29.64
C ASN A 431 -7.84 4.53 29.05
N ALA A 432 -7.83 4.30 27.73
CA ALA A 432 -6.61 3.89 27.03
C ALA A 432 -5.48 4.94 27.09
N TRP A 433 -5.83 6.22 27.30
CA TRP A 433 -4.85 7.31 27.45
C TRP A 433 -4.03 7.14 28.74
N GLY A 434 -4.67 6.72 29.84
CA GLY A 434 -4.00 6.45 31.11
C GLY A 434 -2.98 5.30 31.05
N ILE A 435 -3.05 4.39 30.08
CA ILE A 435 -2.08 3.26 30.01
C ILE A 435 -0.62 3.74 29.89
N GLY A 436 -0.39 4.90 29.25
CA GLY A 436 0.94 5.44 29.01
C GLY A 436 1.19 6.84 29.57
N HIS A 437 0.24 7.40 30.35
CA HIS A 437 0.35 8.75 30.90
C HIS A 437 -0.04 8.73 32.37
N THR A 438 0.75 9.43 33.19
CA THR A 438 0.37 9.75 34.57
C THR A 438 -0.81 10.73 34.55
N MET A 439 -1.63 10.70 35.61
CA MET A 439 -2.69 11.68 35.77
C MET A 439 -2.06 13.08 35.85
N PRO A 440 -2.53 14.06 35.06
CA PRO A 440 -1.99 15.41 35.13
C PRO A 440 -2.43 16.04 36.46
N GLU A 441 -1.49 16.70 37.15
CA GLU A 441 -1.80 17.42 38.39
C GLU A 441 -2.49 18.75 38.05
N PHE A 442 -3.74 18.91 38.48
CA PHE A 442 -4.51 20.12 38.24
C PHE A 442 -4.10 21.22 39.23
N ALA A 443 -3.64 22.36 38.71
CA ALA A 443 -3.24 23.50 39.54
C ALA A 443 -4.41 24.07 40.36
N LYS A 444 -4.17 24.47 41.61
CA LYS A 444 -5.18 25.05 42.52
C LYS A 444 -5.93 26.26 41.95
N LYS A 445 -5.29 26.99 41.04
CA LYS A 445 -5.89 28.13 40.33
C LYS A 445 -5.84 27.91 38.84
N SER A 446 -6.96 28.16 38.17
CA SER A 446 -7.04 28.16 36.71
C SER A 446 -6.33 29.37 36.10
N PHE A 447 -5.91 29.26 34.84
CA PHE A 447 -5.36 30.40 34.08
C PHE A 447 -6.28 31.62 34.12
N HIS A 448 -7.61 31.44 33.98
CA HIS A 448 -8.59 32.53 34.05
C HIS A 448 -8.60 33.25 35.41
N GLN A 449 -8.42 32.51 36.51
CA GLN A 449 -8.31 33.12 37.85
C GLN A 449 -7.01 33.89 37.99
N LEU A 450 -5.89 33.30 37.56
CA LEU A 450 -4.59 33.96 37.61
C LEU A 450 -4.55 35.23 36.75
N TRP A 451 -5.19 35.21 35.57
CA TRP A 451 -5.36 36.37 34.70
C TRP A 451 -6.18 37.47 35.36
N LYS A 452 -7.35 37.14 35.92
CA LYS A 452 -8.21 38.11 36.65
C LYS A 452 -7.55 38.68 37.89
N GLU A 453 -6.68 37.91 38.55
CA GLU A 453 -5.88 38.35 39.70
C GLU A 453 -4.63 39.15 39.31
N GLY A 454 -4.37 39.35 38.00
CA GLY A 454 -3.19 40.08 37.51
C GLY A 454 -1.87 39.34 37.73
N LYS A 455 -1.89 38.02 37.96
CA LYS A 455 -0.71 37.20 38.26
C LYS A 455 -0.02 36.61 37.03
N VAL A 456 -0.65 36.76 35.86
CA VAL A 456 -0.11 36.38 34.56
C VAL A 456 -0.25 37.61 33.67
N LYS A 457 0.86 38.03 33.06
CA LYS A 457 0.93 39.21 32.17
C LYS A 457 0.62 38.83 30.73
#